data_AF-A0A6A5RWY1-F1
#
_entry.id   AF-A0A6A5RWY1-F1
#
_cell.length_a   1.000
_cell.length_b   1.000
_cell.length_c   1.000
_cell.angle_alpha   90.00
_cell.angle_beta   90.00
_cell.angle_gamma   90.00
#
_symmetry.space_group_name_H-M   'P 1'
#
loop_
_entity.id
_entity.type
_entity.pdbx_description
1 polymer ?
#
loop_
_entity_poly.entity_id
_entity_poly.type
_entity_poly.pdbx_seq_one_letter_code
_entity_poly.pdbx_strand_id
1 'polypeptide(L)'
;MELILGKLSHNAKSITTEDAQSLADNAEEGDQRTANIIAAIADIAIRNEEQQGGSNDDDPRSAGNASQSPFNVSQDVMQRLRSNPGSITEEDARRFSENVEAKDARSARLVSAVESLAAARSDIYSQETSLGQSPHMSLLTVVKDLYAAVEANPDDVDTEILKTTQSIVSKMQKAIGHTNAPHPELEAELQQEYAKIVPKVERGVVTKAEADHLHSLEARAHGHTERGGLTAIAQSVAARHERRSSVSSGGNIVRSRANSRTFTPHKQPHYDTGLDLSKADPENWRAHSIAAANTALRSREQRSPEKGGVTPSSASRKRLQSLSESTNTTRGGDSIYDVAFPKLQSYGSADIGRGGSENVPRAHKRENSLPPV
;
A
#
# COMPACT_ATOMS: atom_id res chain seq x y z
N MET A 1 13.23 -24.70 -20.02
CA MET A 1 13.67 -23.44 -19.40
C MET A 1 12.50 -22.55 -18.95
N GLU A 2 11.59 -22.13 -19.84
CA GLU A 2 10.46 -21.23 -19.47
C GLU A 2 9.57 -21.77 -18.34
N LEU A 3 9.28 -23.07 -18.33
CA LEU A 3 8.47 -23.70 -17.27
C LEU A 3 9.10 -23.55 -15.88
N ILE A 4 10.42 -23.71 -15.78
CA ILE A 4 11.17 -23.64 -14.52
C ILE A 4 11.30 -22.18 -14.07
N LEU A 5 11.51 -21.25 -15.00
CA LEU A 5 11.49 -19.81 -14.70
C LEU A 5 10.10 -19.34 -14.25
N GLY A 6 9.02 -19.91 -14.80
CA GLY A 6 7.66 -19.69 -14.34
C GLY A 6 7.46 -20.17 -12.90
N LYS A 7 7.90 -21.40 -12.58
CA LYS A 7 7.89 -21.92 -11.19
C LYS A 7 8.66 -21.01 -10.24
N LEU A 8 9.85 -20.54 -10.62
CA LEU A 8 10.66 -19.62 -9.83
C LEU A 8 9.95 -18.28 -9.56
N SER A 9 9.22 -17.74 -10.55
CA SER A 9 8.47 -16.49 -10.40
C SER A 9 7.23 -16.62 -9.51
N HIS A 10 6.64 -17.81 -9.41
CA HIS A 10 5.40 -18.03 -8.66
C HIS A 10 5.63 -18.58 -7.26
N ASN A 11 6.53 -19.55 -7.11
CA ASN A 11 6.85 -20.16 -5.83
C ASN A 11 8.23 -20.84 -5.88
N ALA A 12 9.27 -20.14 -5.42
CA ALA A 12 10.62 -20.70 -5.38
C ALA A 12 10.73 -21.98 -4.52
N LYS A 13 9.83 -22.22 -3.56
CA LYS A 13 9.84 -23.41 -2.69
C LYS A 13 9.37 -24.70 -3.39
N SER A 14 8.75 -24.60 -4.56
CA SER A 14 8.28 -25.78 -5.32
C SER A 14 9.32 -26.31 -6.31
N ILE A 15 10.50 -25.69 -6.38
CA ILE A 15 11.61 -26.15 -7.20
C ILE A 15 12.27 -27.35 -6.52
N THR A 16 12.29 -28.49 -7.22
CA THR A 16 12.91 -29.73 -6.76
C THR A 16 14.25 -29.98 -7.46
N THR A 17 15.03 -30.95 -6.98
CA THR A 17 16.31 -31.33 -7.60
C THR A 17 16.11 -31.92 -9.01
N GLU A 18 14.97 -32.57 -9.30
CA GLU A 18 14.65 -33.06 -10.65
C GLU A 18 14.39 -31.93 -11.65
N ASP A 19 13.81 -30.81 -11.22
CA ASP A 19 13.64 -29.61 -12.05
C ASP A 19 15.02 -29.04 -12.43
N ALA A 20 15.96 -28.99 -11.48
CA ALA A 20 17.34 -28.53 -11.71
C ALA A 20 18.09 -29.46 -12.68
N GLN A 21 17.98 -30.78 -12.48
CA GLN A 21 18.58 -31.79 -13.35
C GLN A 21 18.04 -31.72 -14.77
N SER A 22 16.71 -31.60 -14.93
CA SER A 22 16.05 -31.44 -16.23
C SER A 22 16.50 -30.19 -16.96
N LEU A 23 16.85 -29.11 -16.23
CA LEU A 23 17.38 -27.89 -16.84
C LEU A 23 18.83 -28.09 -17.32
N ALA A 24 19.64 -28.81 -16.54
CA ALA A 24 21.02 -29.14 -16.90
C ALA A 24 21.11 -30.00 -18.17
N ASP A 25 20.26 -31.02 -18.29
CA ASP A 25 20.24 -31.93 -19.45
C ASP A 25 19.83 -31.25 -20.77
N ASN A 26 19.10 -30.14 -20.68
CA ASN A 26 18.63 -29.37 -21.85
C ASN A 26 19.50 -28.14 -22.15
N ALA A 27 20.56 -27.89 -21.39
CA ALA A 27 21.42 -26.73 -21.57
C ALA A 27 22.41 -26.98 -22.72
N GLU A 28 22.44 -26.08 -23.70
CA GLU A 28 23.43 -26.13 -24.77
C GLU A 28 24.82 -25.78 -24.20
N GLU A 29 25.78 -26.69 -24.39
CA GLU A 29 27.12 -26.59 -23.84
C GLU A 29 27.87 -25.41 -24.48
N GLY A 30 28.06 -24.32 -23.73
CA GLY A 30 28.81 -23.15 -24.18
C GLY A 30 28.33 -21.80 -23.66
N ASP A 31 27.12 -21.70 -23.09
CA ASP A 31 26.64 -20.46 -22.49
C ASP A 31 26.91 -20.40 -20.98
N GLN A 32 27.94 -19.63 -20.60
CA GLN A 32 28.31 -19.37 -19.21
C GLN A 32 27.14 -18.80 -18.39
N ARG A 33 26.26 -18.02 -19.02
CA ARG A 33 25.10 -17.44 -18.32
C ARG A 33 24.10 -18.54 -17.96
N THR A 34 23.86 -19.47 -18.87
CA THR A 34 22.98 -20.63 -18.64
C THR A 34 23.54 -21.53 -17.54
N ALA A 35 24.86 -21.77 -17.53
CA ALA A 35 25.53 -22.53 -16.46
C ALA A 35 25.35 -21.89 -15.06
N ASN A 36 25.51 -20.56 -14.97
CA ASN A 36 25.31 -19.83 -13.70
C ASN A 36 23.86 -19.90 -13.20
N ILE A 37 22.87 -19.87 -14.11
CA ILE A 37 21.45 -19.99 -13.76
C ILE A 37 21.14 -21.40 -13.24
N ILE A 38 21.68 -22.44 -13.89
CA ILE A 38 21.49 -23.84 -13.46
C ILE A 38 22.08 -24.06 -12.07
N ALA A 39 23.30 -23.56 -11.81
CA ALA A 39 23.92 -23.65 -10.49
C ALA A 39 23.08 -22.97 -9.41
N ALA A 40 22.55 -21.76 -9.68
CA ALA A 40 21.70 -21.05 -8.73
C ALA A 40 20.37 -21.79 -8.45
N ILE A 41 19.79 -22.44 -9.46
CA ILE A 41 18.56 -23.22 -9.31
C ILE A 41 18.83 -24.51 -8.50
N ALA A 42 19.97 -25.16 -8.71
CA ALA A 42 20.39 -26.32 -7.91
C ALA A 42 20.56 -25.96 -6.42
N ASP A 43 21.20 -24.83 -6.12
CA ASP A 43 21.35 -24.34 -4.73
C ASP A 43 20.01 -24.02 -4.04
N ILE A 44 19.01 -23.58 -4.81
CA ILE A 44 17.65 -23.34 -4.30
C ILE A 44 16.95 -24.67 -4.04
N ALA A 45 17.07 -25.63 -4.95
CA ALA A 45 16.49 -26.96 -4.80
C ALA A 45 17.02 -27.69 -3.55
N ILE A 46 18.35 -27.66 -3.33
CA ILE A 46 18.98 -28.26 -2.14
C ILE A 46 18.46 -27.61 -0.87
N ARG A 47 18.39 -26.27 -0.81
CA ARG A 47 17.83 -25.56 0.35
C ARG A 47 16.36 -25.86 0.61
N ASN A 48 15.58 -26.08 -0.45
CA ASN A 48 14.18 -26.47 -0.31
C ASN A 48 14.03 -27.88 0.26
N GLU A 49 14.87 -28.83 -0.15
CA GLU A 49 14.91 -30.17 0.41
C GLU A 49 15.32 -30.16 1.88
N GLU A 50 16.32 -29.36 2.26
CA GLU A 50 16.71 -29.18 3.67
C GLU A 50 15.57 -28.60 4.51
N GLN A 51 14.77 -27.68 3.96
CA GLN A 51 13.62 -27.08 4.66
C GLN A 51 12.39 -27.99 4.70
N GLN A 52 12.13 -28.79 3.66
CA GLN A 52 11.01 -29.74 3.62
C GLN A 52 11.30 -31.03 4.40
N GLY A 53 12.57 -31.44 4.48
CA GLY A 53 13.02 -32.57 5.30
C GLY A 53 12.93 -32.33 6.81
N GLY A 54 12.68 -31.08 7.23
CA GLY A 54 12.57 -30.69 8.65
C GLY A 54 11.16 -30.74 9.26
N SER A 55 10.10 -31.03 8.48
CA SER A 55 8.71 -31.02 8.99
C SER A 55 7.90 -32.26 8.66
N ASN A 56 8.55 -33.42 8.47
CA ASN A 56 7.89 -34.65 8.87
C ASN A 56 7.98 -34.74 10.39
N ASP A 57 7.05 -34.04 11.04
CA ASP A 57 6.55 -34.36 12.37
C ASP A 57 5.86 -35.75 12.30
N ASP A 58 6.62 -36.79 11.94
CA ASP A 58 6.54 -38.06 12.64
C ASP A 58 7.13 -37.79 14.02
N ASP A 59 6.32 -37.12 14.83
CA ASP A 59 6.56 -36.81 16.22
C ASP A 59 6.90 -38.13 16.96
N PRO A 60 8.17 -38.44 17.28
CA PRO A 60 8.48 -39.58 18.10
C PRO A 60 8.36 -39.19 19.59
N ARG A 61 7.69 -38.07 19.93
CA ARG A 61 7.55 -37.64 21.33
C ARG A 61 6.28 -38.11 22.04
N SER A 62 5.39 -38.89 21.41
CA SER A 62 4.10 -39.19 22.05
C SER A 62 3.95 -40.58 22.71
N ALA A 63 4.98 -41.43 22.80
CA ALA A 63 4.83 -42.70 23.53
C ALA A 63 6.08 -43.32 24.18
N GLY A 64 7.27 -42.68 24.09
CA GLY A 64 8.52 -43.27 24.56
C GLY A 64 8.99 -42.86 25.97
N ASN A 65 8.24 -42.05 26.72
CA ASN A 65 8.65 -41.58 28.05
C ASN A 65 8.11 -42.44 29.22
N ALA A 66 7.60 -43.62 28.92
CA ALA A 66 7.28 -44.61 29.94
C ALA A 66 8.58 -45.29 30.38
N SER A 67 9.20 -44.77 31.45
CA SER A 67 10.35 -45.34 32.18
C SER A 67 11.74 -44.78 31.85
N GLN A 68 11.87 -43.49 31.55
CA GLN A 68 13.16 -42.85 31.85
C GLN A 68 13.35 -42.88 33.37
N SER A 69 14.29 -43.70 33.82
CA SER A 69 14.70 -43.78 35.22
C SER A 69 14.93 -42.36 35.78
N PRO A 70 14.39 -42.02 36.96
CA PRO A 70 14.55 -40.69 37.57
C PRO A 70 16.03 -40.29 37.75
N PHE A 71 16.93 -41.29 37.82
CA PHE A 71 18.37 -41.07 37.85
C PHE A 71 18.93 -40.50 36.54
N ASN A 72 18.39 -40.85 35.39
CA ASN A 72 18.90 -40.40 34.09
C ASN A 72 18.56 -38.94 33.83
N VAL A 73 17.40 -38.48 34.29
CA VAL A 73 16.94 -37.08 34.11
C VAL A 73 17.87 -36.11 34.85
N SER A 74 18.23 -36.43 36.10
CA SER A 74 19.12 -35.56 36.87
C SER A 74 20.54 -35.48 36.27
N GLN A 75 21.06 -36.59 35.74
CA GLN A 75 22.38 -36.60 35.09
C GLN A 75 22.39 -35.83 33.77
N ASP A 76 21.34 -35.95 32.96
CA ASP A 76 21.21 -35.23 31.69
C ASP A 76 21.14 -33.71 31.91
N VAL A 77 20.32 -33.25 32.86
CA VAL A 77 20.26 -31.82 33.22
C VAL A 77 21.62 -31.30 33.71
N MET A 78 22.33 -32.08 34.54
CA MET A 78 23.67 -31.71 35.01
C MET A 78 24.71 -31.70 33.88
N GLN A 79 24.60 -32.61 32.91
CA GLN A 79 25.47 -32.65 31.73
C GLN A 79 25.19 -31.45 30.81
N ARG A 80 23.92 -31.11 30.59
CA ARG A 80 23.53 -29.91 29.84
C ARG A 80 23.95 -28.62 30.53
N LEU A 81 23.82 -28.54 31.85
CA LEU A 81 24.29 -27.39 32.63
C LEU A 81 25.81 -27.16 32.47
N ARG A 82 26.59 -28.23 32.32
CA ARG A 82 28.05 -28.16 32.08
C ARG A 82 28.41 -27.82 30.65
N SER A 83 27.71 -28.41 29.67
CA SER A 83 28.04 -28.27 28.26
C SER A 83 27.45 -27.02 27.63
N ASN A 84 26.17 -26.74 27.88
CA ASN A 84 25.44 -25.60 27.34
C ASN A 84 24.30 -25.18 28.31
N PRO A 85 24.55 -24.28 29.27
CA PRO A 85 23.54 -23.87 30.25
C PRO A 85 22.32 -23.21 29.58
N GLY A 86 22.49 -22.58 28.43
CA GLY A 86 21.40 -21.96 27.67
C GLY A 86 20.42 -22.96 27.04
N SER A 87 20.73 -24.27 27.04
CA SER A 87 19.83 -25.31 26.54
C SER A 87 18.75 -25.73 27.54
N ILE A 88 18.91 -25.41 28.82
CA ILE A 88 17.98 -25.80 29.90
C ILE A 88 16.66 -25.05 29.76
N THR A 89 15.56 -25.79 29.73
CA THR A 89 14.20 -25.24 29.66
C THR A 89 13.54 -25.22 31.05
N GLU A 90 12.43 -24.49 31.20
CA GLU A 90 11.62 -24.50 32.43
C GLU A 90 11.11 -25.91 32.78
N GLU A 91 10.82 -26.73 31.77
CA GLU A 91 10.39 -28.12 31.95
C GLU A 91 11.54 -29.01 32.44
N ASP A 92 12.77 -28.79 31.96
CA ASP A 92 13.96 -29.49 32.47
C ASP A 92 14.21 -29.13 33.95
N ALA A 93 14.03 -27.85 34.31
CA ALA A 93 14.18 -27.38 35.70
C ALA A 93 13.13 -28.00 36.63
N ARG A 94 11.87 -28.06 36.19
CA ARG A 94 10.78 -28.72 36.93
C ARG A 94 11.06 -30.21 37.15
N ARG A 95 11.45 -30.93 36.10
CA ARG A 95 11.79 -32.36 36.21
C ARG A 95 13.02 -32.59 37.09
N PHE A 96 13.97 -31.66 37.08
CA PHE A 96 15.14 -31.73 37.94
C PHE A 96 14.76 -31.56 39.42
N SER A 97 13.90 -30.58 39.76
CA SER A 97 13.45 -30.35 41.13
C SER A 97 12.57 -31.48 41.67
N GLU A 98 11.78 -32.13 40.81
CA GLU A 98 10.98 -33.31 41.17
C GLU A 98 11.84 -34.55 41.47
N ASN A 99 12.96 -34.75 40.77
CA ASN A 99 13.81 -35.94 40.90
C ASN A 99 14.96 -35.79 41.91
N VAL A 100 15.32 -34.56 42.29
CA VAL A 100 16.39 -34.27 43.24
C VAL A 100 15.80 -33.82 44.56
N GLU A 101 15.70 -34.75 45.51
CA GLU A 101 15.28 -34.42 46.88
C GLU A 101 16.38 -33.57 47.55
N ALA A 102 16.05 -32.32 47.88
CA ALA A 102 17.00 -31.35 48.43
C ALA A 102 17.37 -31.64 49.90
N LYS A 103 18.05 -32.77 50.16
CA LYS A 103 18.43 -33.21 51.51
C LYS A 103 19.58 -32.41 52.12
N ASP A 104 20.40 -31.79 51.28
CA ASP A 104 21.58 -31.05 51.68
C ASP A 104 21.59 -29.64 51.08
N ALA A 105 22.24 -28.70 51.78
CA ALA A 105 22.29 -27.30 51.35
C ALA A 105 22.90 -27.12 49.93
N ARG A 106 23.71 -28.09 49.48
CA ARG A 106 24.30 -28.08 48.15
C ARG A 106 23.28 -28.45 47.06
N SER A 107 22.46 -29.49 47.24
CA SER A 107 21.40 -29.83 46.28
C SER A 107 20.35 -28.73 46.19
N ALA A 108 19.97 -28.10 47.33
CA ALA A 108 19.06 -26.96 47.34
C ALA A 108 19.58 -25.77 46.50
N ARG A 109 20.88 -25.46 46.59
CA ARG A 109 21.50 -24.42 45.76
C ARG A 109 21.52 -24.77 44.28
N LEU A 110 21.72 -26.05 43.94
CA LEU A 110 21.70 -26.50 42.55
C LEU A 110 20.30 -26.40 41.94
N VAL A 111 19.27 -26.84 42.66
CA VAL A 111 17.87 -26.70 42.21
C VAL A 111 17.53 -25.22 41.99
N SER A 112 17.82 -24.37 42.97
CA SER A 112 17.57 -22.92 42.86
C SER A 112 18.32 -22.25 41.70
N ALA A 113 19.56 -22.66 41.43
CA ALA A 113 20.34 -22.15 40.30
C ALA A 113 19.77 -22.57 38.95
N VAL A 114 19.32 -23.83 38.84
CA VAL A 114 18.69 -24.35 37.61
C VAL A 114 17.35 -23.66 37.34
N GLU A 115 16.53 -23.46 38.38
CA GLU A 115 15.26 -22.71 38.26
C GLU A 115 15.49 -21.25 37.88
N SER A 116 16.46 -20.58 38.52
CA SER A 116 16.78 -19.18 38.21
C SER A 116 17.29 -19.01 36.79
N LEU A 117 18.09 -19.97 36.30
CA LEU A 117 18.60 -19.97 34.93
C LEU A 117 17.48 -20.20 33.91
N ALA A 118 16.54 -21.11 34.20
CA ALA A 118 15.40 -21.36 33.34
C ALA A 118 14.45 -20.15 33.27
N ALA A 119 14.21 -19.47 34.39
CA ALA A 119 13.40 -18.25 34.44
C ALA A 119 14.06 -17.06 33.73
N ALA A 120 15.38 -16.86 33.92
CA ALA A 120 16.10 -15.82 33.19
C ALA A 120 16.08 -16.06 31.67
N ARG A 121 16.01 -17.33 31.25
CA ARG A 121 15.92 -17.68 29.84
C ARG A 121 14.57 -17.29 29.23
N SER A 122 13.45 -17.47 29.92
CA SER A 122 12.16 -17.01 29.39
C SER A 122 12.11 -15.48 29.26
N ASP A 123 12.78 -14.73 30.12
CA ASP A 123 12.92 -13.27 29.98
C ASP A 123 13.78 -12.87 28.77
N ILE A 124 14.87 -13.60 28.50
CA ILE A 124 15.76 -13.32 27.35
C ILE A 124 15.08 -13.72 26.02
N TYR A 125 14.40 -14.87 25.98
CA TYR A 125 13.74 -15.36 24.76
C TYR A 125 12.38 -14.71 24.50
N SER A 126 11.67 -14.23 25.53
CA SER A 126 10.50 -13.38 25.33
C SER A 126 10.87 -12.00 24.77
N GLN A 127 12.14 -11.58 24.88
CA GLN A 127 12.69 -10.43 24.16
C GLN A 127 13.16 -10.76 22.73
N GLU A 128 13.26 -12.03 22.34
CA GLU A 128 13.87 -12.43 21.06
C GLU A 128 12.86 -12.56 19.90
N THR A 129 11.57 -12.25 20.09
CA THR A 129 10.60 -12.05 19.00
C THR A 129 10.62 -10.63 18.46
N SER A 130 11.80 -10.14 18.02
CA SER A 130 11.97 -9.21 16.88
C SER A 130 13.35 -8.53 16.83
N LEU A 131 14.45 -9.29 16.89
CA LEU A 131 15.78 -8.77 16.49
C LEU A 131 15.89 -8.62 14.95
N GLY A 132 15.00 -7.80 14.39
CA GLY A 132 14.87 -7.54 12.95
C GLY A 132 13.64 -6.70 12.58
N GLN A 133 12.64 -6.62 13.47
CA GLN A 133 11.65 -5.54 13.42
C GLN A 133 11.97 -4.61 14.58
N SER A 134 12.36 -3.37 14.27
CA SER A 134 12.48 -2.33 15.30
C SER A 134 11.25 -2.42 16.20
N PRO A 135 11.39 -2.44 17.54
CA PRO A 135 10.23 -2.51 18.43
C PRO A 135 9.22 -1.51 17.90
N HIS A 136 8.09 -2.02 17.40
CA HIS A 136 7.04 -1.19 16.84
C HIS A 136 6.36 -0.53 18.04
N MET A 137 7.07 0.41 18.67
CA MET A 137 6.48 1.34 19.62
C MET A 137 5.28 1.88 18.89
N SER A 138 4.11 1.62 19.46
CA SER A 138 2.88 2.10 18.85
C SER A 138 3.05 3.61 18.65
N LEU A 139 2.67 4.13 17.48
CA LEU A 139 2.78 5.56 17.19
C LEU A 139 2.13 6.39 18.30
N LEU A 140 1.07 5.86 18.90
CA LEU A 140 0.38 6.44 20.05
C LEU A 140 1.29 6.56 21.29
N THR A 141 2.11 5.55 21.58
CA THR A 141 3.07 5.59 22.70
C THR A 141 4.12 6.66 22.46
N VAL A 142 4.70 6.71 21.26
CA VAL A 142 5.69 7.73 20.89
C VAL A 142 5.11 9.14 21.01
N VAL A 143 3.86 9.34 20.59
CA VAL A 143 3.18 10.63 20.72
C VAL A 143 2.93 11.01 22.18
N LYS A 144 2.56 10.05 23.03
CA LYS A 144 2.38 10.31 24.48
C LYS A 144 3.70 10.64 25.17
N ASP A 145 4.76 9.93 24.82
CA ASP A 145 6.09 10.15 25.38
C ASP A 145 6.64 11.52 24.95
N LEU A 146 6.46 11.88 23.67
CA LEU A 146 6.82 13.20 23.16
C LEU A 146 6.01 14.31 23.87
N TYR A 147 4.71 14.11 24.07
CA TYR A 147 3.87 15.06 24.79
C TYR A 147 4.35 15.26 26.23
N ALA A 148 4.62 14.16 26.96
CA ALA A 148 5.13 14.23 28.33
C ALA A 148 6.52 14.90 28.41
N ALA A 149 7.40 14.65 27.44
CA ALA A 149 8.71 15.28 27.38
C ALA A 149 8.63 16.80 27.13
N VAL A 150 7.76 17.23 26.20
CA VAL A 150 7.49 18.65 25.92
C VAL A 150 6.86 19.36 27.11
N GLU A 151 5.97 18.69 27.84
CA GLU A 151 5.34 19.24 29.05
C GLU A 151 6.36 19.39 30.21
N ALA A 152 7.27 18.43 30.35
CA ALA A 152 8.31 18.47 31.39
C ALA A 152 9.38 19.54 31.14
N ASN A 153 9.78 19.76 29.87
CA ASN A 153 10.85 20.71 29.51
C ASN A 153 10.45 21.54 28.27
N PRO A 154 9.59 22.57 28.42
CA PRO A 154 9.14 23.37 27.28
C PRO A 154 10.23 24.23 26.64
N ASP A 155 11.26 24.60 27.40
CA ASP A 155 12.38 25.44 26.92
C ASP A 155 13.31 24.68 25.94
N ASP A 156 13.26 23.34 25.94
CA ASP A 156 14.03 22.49 25.03
C ASP A 156 13.36 22.35 23.65
N VAL A 157 12.16 22.92 23.45
CA VAL A 157 11.46 22.88 22.16
C VAL A 157 12.01 23.94 21.21
N ASP A 158 12.89 23.50 20.31
CA ASP A 158 13.42 24.35 19.25
C ASP A 158 12.52 24.39 17.99
N THR A 159 12.89 25.26 17.05
CA THR A 159 12.15 25.38 15.78
C THR A 159 12.29 24.16 14.87
N GLU A 160 13.31 23.32 15.06
CA GLU A 160 13.53 22.11 14.25
C GLU A 160 12.59 20.99 14.69
N ILE A 161 12.40 20.82 16.01
CA ILE A 161 11.41 19.92 16.62
C ILE A 161 10.00 20.30 16.18
N LEU A 162 9.67 21.60 16.17
CA LEU A 162 8.37 22.08 15.69
C LEU A 162 8.16 21.74 14.21
N LYS A 163 9.13 22.03 13.33
CA LYS A 163 9.06 21.70 11.89
C LYS A 163 8.92 20.19 11.67
N THR A 164 9.68 19.39 12.40
CA THR A 164 9.65 17.93 12.32
C THR A 164 8.29 17.41 12.74
N THR A 165 7.76 17.88 13.87
CA THR A 165 6.44 17.53 14.37
C THR A 165 5.35 17.91 13.38
N GLN A 166 5.39 19.13 12.81
CA GLN A 166 4.44 19.56 11.78
C GLN A 166 4.52 18.68 10.51
N SER A 167 5.72 18.28 10.09
CA SER A 167 5.88 17.34 8.96
C SER A 167 5.29 15.96 9.27
N ILE A 168 5.44 15.46 10.49
CA ILE A 168 4.87 14.17 10.92
C ILE A 168 3.35 14.26 10.93
N VAL A 169 2.77 15.30 11.56
CA VAL A 169 1.33 15.54 11.58
C VAL A 169 0.77 15.65 10.17
N SER A 170 1.46 16.34 9.26
CA SER A 170 1.06 16.43 7.84
C SER A 170 1.03 15.06 7.15
N LYS A 171 2.01 14.19 7.42
CA LYS A 171 2.02 12.81 6.90
C LYS A 171 0.92 11.96 7.53
N MET A 172 0.66 12.12 8.84
CA MET A 172 -0.43 11.43 9.53
C MET A 172 -1.79 11.86 8.96
N GLN A 173 -2.02 13.16 8.76
CA GLN A 173 -3.24 13.68 8.15
C GLN A 173 -3.44 13.11 6.73
N LYS A 174 -2.38 13.02 5.93
CA LYS A 174 -2.41 12.34 4.62
C LYS A 174 -2.79 10.86 4.75
N ALA A 175 -2.19 10.15 5.71
CA ALA A 175 -2.45 8.73 5.93
C ALA A 175 -3.88 8.45 6.42
N ILE A 176 -4.46 9.34 7.23
CA ILE A 176 -5.85 9.26 7.72
C ILE A 176 -6.84 9.72 6.63
N GLY A 177 -6.37 10.17 5.46
CA GLY A 177 -7.22 10.68 4.38
C GLY A 177 -7.84 12.05 4.68
N HIS A 178 -7.36 12.77 5.71
CA HIS A 178 -7.84 14.11 6.05
C HIS A 178 -7.35 15.19 5.07
N THR A 179 -6.42 14.89 4.17
CA THR A 179 -6.12 15.78 3.03
C THR A 179 -7.15 15.72 1.91
N ASN A 180 -8.12 14.82 2.00
CA ASN A 180 -9.25 14.71 1.10
C ASN A 180 -10.56 15.12 1.78
N ALA A 181 -10.49 15.89 2.87
CA ALA A 181 -11.69 16.50 3.41
C ALA A 181 -12.36 17.28 2.27
N PRO A 182 -13.62 16.97 1.92
CA PRO A 182 -14.27 17.59 0.78
C PRO A 182 -14.18 19.10 0.95
N HIS A 183 -13.56 19.76 -0.03
CA HIS A 183 -13.46 21.22 -0.05
C HIS A 183 -14.74 21.75 -0.70
N PRO A 184 -15.77 22.15 0.06
CA PRO A 184 -17.05 22.57 -0.51
C PRO A 184 -16.90 23.78 -1.44
N GLU A 185 -15.85 24.58 -1.24
CA GLU A 185 -15.52 25.71 -2.10
C GLU A 185 -15.09 25.28 -3.51
N LEU A 186 -14.40 24.14 -3.66
CA LEU A 186 -13.97 23.62 -4.96
C LEU A 186 -15.11 22.92 -5.71
N GLU A 187 -16.16 22.48 -5.01
CA GLU A 187 -17.29 21.78 -5.61
C GLU A 187 -18.09 22.69 -6.54
N ALA A 188 -18.23 23.98 -6.19
CA ALA A 188 -18.88 24.97 -7.06
C ALA A 188 -18.09 25.22 -8.36
N GLU A 189 -16.76 25.27 -8.27
CA GLU A 189 -15.87 25.41 -9.43
C GLU A 189 -15.92 24.15 -10.31
N LEU A 190 -15.89 22.97 -9.70
CA LEU A 190 -16.01 21.68 -10.39
C LEU A 190 -17.33 21.60 -11.16
N GLN A 191 -18.45 21.99 -10.55
CA GLN A 191 -19.76 21.99 -11.20
C GLN A 191 -19.83 22.97 -12.37
N GLN A 192 -19.18 24.13 -12.26
CA GLN A 192 -19.08 25.09 -13.36
C GLN A 192 -18.27 24.52 -14.53
N GLU A 193 -17.16 23.85 -14.27
CA GLU A 193 -16.36 23.20 -15.31
C GLU A 193 -17.09 22.00 -15.93
N TYR A 194 -17.83 21.20 -15.15
CA TYR A 194 -18.72 20.17 -15.69
C TYR A 194 -19.72 20.76 -16.69
N ALA A 195 -20.39 21.86 -16.35
CA ALA A 195 -21.32 22.51 -17.27
C ALA A 195 -20.66 22.96 -18.60
N LYS A 196 -19.38 23.35 -18.57
CA LYS A 196 -18.61 23.72 -19.77
C LYS A 196 -18.16 22.52 -20.59
N ILE A 197 -17.79 21.42 -19.93
CA ILE A 197 -17.19 20.22 -20.57
C ILE A 197 -18.23 19.26 -21.13
N VAL A 198 -19.40 19.10 -20.49
CA VAL A 198 -20.50 18.24 -20.98
C VAL A 198 -20.77 18.39 -22.49
N PRO A 199 -21.08 19.60 -23.02
CA PRO A 199 -21.36 19.74 -24.45
C PRO A 199 -20.14 19.50 -25.35
N LYS A 200 -18.91 19.63 -24.84
CA LYS A 200 -17.68 19.34 -25.59
C LYS A 200 -17.40 17.84 -25.66
N VAL A 201 -17.70 17.11 -24.59
CA VAL A 201 -17.63 15.64 -24.54
C VAL A 201 -18.58 15.03 -25.56
N GLU A 202 -19.84 15.48 -25.59
CA GLU A 202 -20.85 15.00 -26.56
C GLU A 202 -20.43 15.23 -28.01
N ARG A 203 -19.81 16.38 -28.29
CA ARG A 203 -19.29 16.71 -29.63
C ARG A 203 -17.96 16.02 -29.95
N GLY A 204 -17.27 15.45 -28.96
CA GLY A 204 -15.97 14.81 -29.13
C GLY A 204 -14.81 15.78 -29.35
N VAL A 205 -14.91 17.03 -28.88
CA VAL A 205 -13.95 18.12 -29.13
C VAL A 205 -13.13 18.54 -27.89
N VAL A 206 -13.13 17.71 -26.85
CA VAL A 206 -12.40 17.99 -25.60
C VAL A 206 -10.89 18.00 -25.86
N THR A 207 -10.23 19.05 -25.39
CA THR A 207 -8.76 19.16 -25.46
C THR A 207 -8.10 18.47 -24.26
N LYS A 208 -6.83 18.07 -24.41
CA LYS A 208 -6.06 17.43 -23.32
C LYS A 208 -5.96 18.31 -22.07
N ALA A 209 -5.69 19.60 -22.26
CA ALA A 209 -5.58 20.55 -21.16
C ALA A 209 -6.89 20.69 -20.36
N GLU A 210 -8.04 20.67 -21.04
CA GLU A 210 -9.36 20.68 -20.40
C GLU A 210 -9.63 19.40 -19.60
N ALA A 211 -9.30 18.23 -20.17
CA ALA A 211 -9.46 16.95 -19.46
C ALA A 211 -8.54 16.84 -18.23
N ASP A 212 -7.28 17.29 -18.35
CA ASP A 212 -6.32 17.30 -17.24
C ASP A 212 -6.74 18.32 -16.15
N HIS A 213 -7.25 19.48 -16.54
CA HIS A 213 -7.78 20.48 -15.61
C HIS A 213 -8.97 19.94 -14.81
N LEU A 214 -9.91 19.29 -15.48
CA LEU A 214 -11.07 18.69 -14.83
C LEU A 214 -10.68 17.55 -13.87
N HIS A 215 -9.72 16.71 -14.26
CA HIS A 215 -9.16 15.67 -13.40
C HIS A 215 -8.50 16.25 -12.15
N SER A 216 -7.74 17.34 -12.29
CA SER A 216 -7.13 18.02 -11.15
C SER A 216 -8.16 18.66 -10.20
N LEU A 217 -9.28 19.17 -10.71
CA LEU A 217 -10.37 19.70 -9.87
C LEU A 217 -11.09 18.58 -9.14
N GLU A 218 -11.48 17.51 -9.83
CA GLU A 218 -12.18 16.37 -9.21
C GLU A 218 -11.30 15.66 -8.17
N ALA A 219 -10.01 15.43 -8.47
CA ALA A 219 -9.07 14.84 -7.53
C ALA A 219 -8.87 15.72 -6.28
N ARG A 220 -8.97 17.05 -6.39
CA ARG A 220 -8.89 17.96 -5.22
C ARG A 220 -10.21 18.05 -4.46
N ALA A 221 -11.35 17.97 -5.14
CA ALA A 221 -12.66 18.06 -4.52
C ALA A 221 -13.06 16.76 -3.81
N HIS A 222 -12.81 15.61 -4.44
CA HIS A 222 -13.26 14.30 -3.97
C HIS A 222 -12.13 13.34 -3.57
N GLY A 223 -10.86 13.67 -3.87
CA GLY A 223 -9.72 12.79 -3.59
C GLY A 223 -9.58 11.61 -4.54
N HIS A 224 -10.55 11.37 -5.44
CA HIS A 224 -10.54 10.32 -6.44
C HIS A 224 -11.35 10.75 -7.67
N THR A 225 -11.12 10.09 -8.81
CA THR A 225 -11.98 10.24 -9.99
C THR A 225 -12.88 9.04 -10.16
N GLU A 226 -14.18 9.28 -10.34
CA GLU A 226 -15.15 8.20 -10.48
C GLU A 226 -14.92 7.42 -11.79
N ARG A 227 -14.90 6.08 -11.70
CA ARG A 227 -14.74 5.23 -12.87
C ARG A 227 -15.99 5.34 -13.76
N GLY A 228 -15.84 5.94 -14.93
CA GLY A 228 -16.95 6.21 -15.84
C GLY A 228 -17.64 7.56 -15.62
N GLY A 229 -17.16 8.36 -14.67
CA GLY A 229 -17.60 9.75 -14.48
C GLY A 229 -17.20 10.65 -15.66
N LEU A 230 -17.72 11.88 -15.66
CA LEU A 230 -17.54 12.82 -16.77
C LEU A 230 -16.06 13.08 -17.09
N THR A 231 -15.20 13.15 -16.07
CA THR A 231 -13.75 13.32 -16.22
C THR A 231 -13.09 12.15 -16.93
N ALA A 232 -13.43 10.90 -16.57
CA ALA A 232 -12.90 9.72 -17.26
C ALA A 232 -13.34 9.68 -18.73
N ILE A 233 -14.57 10.09 -19.01
CA ILE A 233 -15.08 10.23 -20.39
C ILE A 233 -14.33 11.35 -21.13
N ALA A 234 -14.13 12.51 -20.49
CA ALA A 234 -13.40 13.65 -21.06
C ALA A 234 -11.95 13.28 -21.42
N GLN A 235 -11.24 12.55 -20.56
CA GLN A 235 -9.89 12.02 -20.84
C GLN A 235 -9.89 11.04 -22.02
N SER A 236 -10.86 10.14 -22.08
CA SER A 236 -11.02 9.20 -23.21
C SER A 236 -11.28 9.92 -24.53
N VAL A 237 -12.15 10.95 -24.52
CA VAL A 237 -12.42 11.78 -25.69
C VAL A 237 -11.19 12.57 -26.12
N ALA A 238 -10.49 13.21 -25.19
CA ALA A 238 -9.26 13.96 -25.48
C ALA A 238 -8.18 13.05 -26.09
N ALA A 239 -7.98 11.85 -25.54
CA ALA A 239 -7.04 10.87 -26.08
C ALA A 239 -7.44 10.39 -27.49
N ARG A 240 -8.73 10.21 -27.77
CA ARG A 240 -9.24 9.89 -29.12
C ARG A 240 -9.01 11.06 -30.08
N HIS A 241 -9.24 12.29 -29.64
CA HIS A 241 -9.02 13.49 -30.44
C HIS A 241 -7.54 13.63 -30.82
N GLU A 242 -6.61 13.47 -29.87
CA GLU A 242 -5.16 13.53 -30.10
C GLU A 242 -4.69 12.51 -31.15
N ARG A 243 -5.22 11.28 -31.10
CA ARG A 243 -4.94 10.25 -32.12
C ARG A 243 -5.42 10.67 -33.51
N ARG A 244 -6.62 11.25 -33.61
CA ARG A 244 -7.18 11.72 -34.89
C ARG A 244 -6.41 12.90 -35.46
N SER A 245 -6.05 13.88 -34.63
CA SER A 245 -5.24 15.03 -35.04
C SER A 245 -3.85 14.61 -35.55
N SER A 246 -3.23 13.62 -34.90
CA SER A 246 -1.91 13.11 -35.31
C SER A 246 -1.95 12.39 -36.67
N VAL A 247 -3.02 11.64 -36.96
CA VAL A 247 -3.18 10.92 -38.23
C VAL A 247 -3.40 11.88 -39.41
N SER A 248 -4.06 13.02 -39.18
CA SER A 248 -4.31 14.02 -40.23
C SER A 248 -3.07 14.84 -40.60
N SER A 249 -2.06 14.93 -39.74
CA SER A 249 -0.81 15.66 -40.03
C SER A 249 0.26 14.79 -40.69
N GLY A 250 0.11 13.45 -40.65
CA GLY A 250 1.02 12.47 -41.26
C GLY A 250 0.73 12.13 -42.73
N GLY A 251 0.21 13.08 -43.50
CA GLY A 251 -0.01 12.91 -44.94
C GLY A 251 1.32 12.68 -45.68
N ASN A 252 1.43 11.51 -46.32
CA ASN A 252 2.42 11.12 -47.33
C ASN A 252 3.76 10.56 -46.86
N ILE A 253 3.75 9.54 -45.99
CA ILE A 253 4.78 8.48 -46.11
C ILE A 253 4.09 7.15 -46.35
N VAL A 254 3.87 6.88 -47.63
CA VAL A 254 3.74 5.53 -48.18
C VAL A 254 5.02 4.78 -47.83
N ARG A 255 5.07 4.12 -46.67
CA ARG A 255 6.05 3.07 -46.41
C ARG A 255 5.34 1.74 -46.42
N SER A 256 5.56 1.08 -47.53
CA SER A 256 5.17 -0.27 -47.89
C SER A 256 5.14 -1.21 -46.70
N ARG A 257 3.97 -1.84 -46.55
CA ARG A 257 3.81 -3.23 -46.13
C ARG A 257 5.07 -4.06 -46.43
N ALA A 258 5.81 -4.41 -45.40
CA ALA A 258 6.53 -5.66 -45.30
C ALA A 258 6.08 -6.24 -43.95
N ASN A 259 5.27 -7.30 -43.99
CA ASN A 259 5.68 -8.64 -43.54
C ASN A 259 6.15 -8.64 -42.08
N SER A 260 5.65 -9.42 -41.14
CA SER A 260 4.66 -10.51 -41.11
C SER A 260 4.80 -11.06 -39.69
N ARG A 261 3.69 -11.22 -38.95
CA ARG A 261 3.47 -12.29 -37.96
C ARG A 261 2.14 -12.03 -37.25
N THR A 262 1.11 -12.65 -37.82
CA THR A 262 0.02 -13.36 -37.16
C THR A 262 0.00 -13.22 -35.63
N PHE A 263 -0.62 -12.16 -35.13
CA PHE A 263 -1.23 -12.16 -33.81
C PHE A 263 -2.66 -12.63 -33.98
N THR A 264 -2.95 -13.83 -33.48
CA THR A 264 -4.32 -14.30 -33.31
C THR A 264 -5.03 -13.39 -32.31
N PRO A 265 -6.24 -12.89 -32.61
CA PRO A 265 -6.98 -12.06 -31.68
C PRO A 265 -7.44 -12.93 -30.51
N HIS A 266 -6.81 -12.76 -29.35
CA HIS A 266 -7.30 -13.35 -28.12
C HIS A 266 -8.65 -12.69 -27.80
N LYS A 267 -9.73 -13.47 -27.93
CA LYS A 267 -11.10 -13.12 -27.55
C LYS A 267 -11.10 -12.61 -26.10
N GLN A 268 -11.20 -11.30 -25.92
CA GLN A 268 -11.56 -10.75 -24.62
C GLN A 268 -13.05 -11.05 -24.36
N PRO A 269 -13.42 -11.58 -23.18
CA PRO A 269 -14.81 -11.81 -22.82
C PRO A 269 -15.54 -10.48 -22.68
N HIS A 270 -16.57 -10.33 -23.49
CA HIS A 270 -17.52 -9.22 -23.49
C HIS A 270 -18.35 -9.30 -22.20
N TYR A 271 -18.05 -8.46 -21.20
CA TYR A 271 -18.99 -8.21 -20.12
C TYR A 271 -19.95 -7.13 -20.58
N ASP A 272 -21.05 -7.60 -21.16
CA ASP A 272 -22.22 -6.82 -21.49
C ASP A 272 -22.90 -6.39 -20.17
N THR A 273 -22.51 -5.23 -19.63
CA THR A 273 -23.27 -4.58 -18.56
C THR A 273 -24.25 -3.65 -19.24
N GLY A 274 -25.36 -4.23 -19.68
CA GLY A 274 -26.51 -3.49 -20.20
C GLY A 274 -27.10 -2.62 -19.11
N LEU A 275 -26.71 -1.34 -19.08
CA LEU A 275 -27.58 -0.29 -18.58
C LEU A 275 -28.43 0.17 -19.76
N ASP A 276 -29.60 -0.45 -19.82
CA ASP A 276 -30.71 -0.13 -20.70
C ASP A 276 -31.23 1.27 -20.33
N LEU A 277 -30.60 2.31 -20.89
CA LEU A 277 -31.15 3.65 -20.91
C LEU A 277 -32.24 3.68 -21.98
N SER A 278 -33.46 3.46 -21.52
CA SER A 278 -34.72 3.70 -22.22
C SER A 278 -34.67 5.00 -23.02
N LYS A 279 -34.51 4.85 -24.33
CA LYS A 279 -35.33 5.44 -25.39
C LYS A 279 -36.35 6.48 -24.88
N ALA A 280 -35.94 7.74 -24.81
CA ALA A 280 -36.84 8.87 -24.85
C ALA A 280 -36.79 9.45 -26.27
N ASP A 281 -37.93 9.40 -26.95
CA ASP A 281 -38.16 9.96 -28.28
C ASP A 281 -37.80 11.45 -28.34
N PRO A 282 -37.04 11.90 -29.35
CA PRO A 282 -36.91 13.31 -29.67
C PRO A 282 -37.84 13.66 -30.84
N GLU A 283 -39.14 13.68 -30.60
CA GLU A 283 -40.06 14.43 -31.45
C GLU A 283 -40.81 15.46 -30.61
N ASN A 284 -40.87 16.69 -31.15
CA ASN A 284 -41.80 17.75 -30.77
C ASN A 284 -41.35 18.78 -29.71
N TRP A 285 -40.43 19.68 -30.08
CA TRP A 285 -40.36 21.04 -29.51
C TRP A 285 -40.20 22.14 -30.57
N ARG A 286 -40.61 21.87 -31.82
CA ARG A 286 -40.57 22.84 -32.92
C ARG A 286 -41.94 23.50 -33.15
N ALA A 287 -42.42 24.26 -32.18
CA ALA A 287 -43.42 25.32 -32.38
C ALA A 287 -43.46 26.26 -31.18
N HIS A 288 -43.51 27.57 -31.45
CA HIS A 288 -43.57 28.72 -30.53
C HIS A 288 -42.22 29.33 -30.12
N SER A 289 -41.71 30.25 -30.95
CA SER A 289 -41.70 31.67 -30.56
C SER A 289 -41.16 32.53 -31.72
N ILE A 290 -42.07 33.07 -32.52
CA ILE A 290 -41.84 34.30 -33.27
C ILE A 290 -42.72 35.35 -32.58
N ALA A 291 -42.11 36.31 -31.88
CA ALA A 291 -42.52 37.72 -31.85
C ALA A 291 -41.68 38.52 -30.86
N ALA A 292 -41.39 39.76 -31.26
CA ALA A 292 -40.82 40.89 -30.51
C ALA A 292 -39.30 40.88 -30.30
N ALA A 293 -38.56 41.97 -30.51
CA ALA A 293 -38.78 43.23 -31.20
C ALA A 293 -37.41 43.93 -31.18
N ASN A 294 -37.14 44.73 -32.21
CA ASN A 294 -35.98 45.60 -32.30
C ASN A 294 -35.87 46.55 -31.09
N THR A 295 -34.66 46.77 -30.59
CA THR A 295 -34.24 48.11 -30.18
C THR A 295 -32.72 48.24 -30.21
N ALA A 296 -32.25 48.99 -31.21
CA ALA A 296 -30.95 49.60 -31.25
C ALA A 296 -30.92 50.81 -30.30
N LEU A 297 -29.76 51.09 -29.66
CA LEU A 297 -29.08 52.39 -29.66
C LEU A 297 -28.00 52.51 -28.57
N ARG A 298 -26.81 52.96 -29.02
CA ARG A 298 -25.90 53.94 -28.39
C ARG A 298 -25.32 53.67 -26.99
N SER A 299 -23.99 53.58 -26.93
CA SER A 299 -23.08 54.68 -26.53
C SER A 299 -21.63 54.16 -26.44
N ARG A 300 -20.70 54.68 -27.26
CA ARG A 300 -19.78 55.82 -26.97
C ARG A 300 -18.56 55.32 -26.17
N GLU A 301 -17.45 54.97 -26.81
CA GLU A 301 -16.39 55.90 -27.24
C GLU A 301 -15.86 56.77 -26.10
N GLN A 302 -14.74 56.36 -25.48
CA GLN A 302 -13.70 57.29 -25.06
C GLN A 302 -12.30 56.67 -25.25
N ARG A 303 -11.57 57.32 -26.16
CA ARG A 303 -10.13 57.27 -26.39
C ARG A 303 -9.39 58.22 -25.44
N SER A 304 -8.20 57.79 -25.03
CA SER A 304 -6.95 58.59 -24.86
C SER A 304 -6.82 59.54 -23.66
N PRO A 305 -5.59 60.05 -23.34
CA PRO A 305 -4.27 59.88 -23.98
C PRO A 305 -3.08 59.52 -23.06
N GLU A 306 -1.97 59.26 -23.76
CA GLU A 306 -0.56 59.22 -23.37
C GLU A 306 -0.07 60.41 -22.51
N LYS A 307 0.99 60.19 -21.71
CA LYS A 307 2.28 60.93 -21.84
C LYS A 307 3.36 60.55 -20.82
N GLY A 308 4.57 60.32 -21.34
CA GLY A 308 5.89 60.60 -20.76
C GLY A 308 6.38 59.67 -19.63
N GLY A 309 7.53 59.00 -19.65
CA GLY A 309 8.74 59.17 -20.45
C GLY A 309 9.87 59.67 -19.55
N VAL A 310 10.69 58.79 -18.97
CA VAL A 310 12.04 59.08 -18.45
C VAL A 310 12.84 57.76 -18.41
N THR A 311 13.87 57.65 -19.24
CA THR A 311 15.04 56.78 -19.00
C THR A 311 15.94 57.46 -17.97
N PRO A 312 16.75 56.74 -17.17
CA PRO A 312 18.11 56.50 -17.67
C PRO A 312 18.83 55.23 -17.13
N SER A 313 19.96 54.96 -17.80
CA SER A 313 21.24 54.52 -17.24
C SER A 313 21.44 53.06 -16.82
N SER A 314 22.24 52.41 -17.66
CA SER A 314 23.27 51.43 -17.32
C SER A 314 24.00 51.71 -16.01
N ALA A 315 24.18 50.67 -15.18
CA ALA A 315 25.49 50.22 -14.66
C ALA A 315 25.32 49.10 -13.60
N SER A 316 25.96 47.96 -13.87
CA SER A 316 26.85 47.24 -12.95
C SER A 316 26.41 46.97 -11.49
N ARG A 317 26.19 45.69 -11.13
CA ARG A 317 27.09 44.87 -10.27
C ARG A 317 26.42 43.65 -9.62
N LYS A 318 27.18 42.54 -9.61
CA LYS A 318 27.17 41.38 -8.68
C LYS A 318 25.91 40.51 -8.77
N ARG A 319 25.88 39.32 -9.37
CA ARG A 319 26.77 38.13 -9.30
C ARG A 319 27.12 37.70 -7.87
N LEU A 320 26.14 37.05 -7.23
CA LEU A 320 26.28 35.95 -6.27
C LEU A 320 25.27 34.91 -6.78
N GLN A 321 25.64 33.89 -7.56
CA GLN A 321 26.12 32.58 -7.09
C GLN A 321 25.40 32.10 -5.83
N SER A 322 24.11 31.75 -5.97
CA SER A 322 23.48 30.74 -5.13
C SER A 322 23.51 29.41 -5.90
N LEU A 323 24.32 28.50 -5.38
CA LEU A 323 24.35 27.08 -5.73
C LEU A 323 23.06 26.46 -5.19
N SER A 324 22.09 26.17 -6.05
CA SER A 324 21.06 25.19 -5.75
C SER A 324 21.50 23.86 -6.37
N GLU A 325 21.92 22.96 -5.49
CA GLU A 325 22.19 21.57 -5.80
C GLU A 325 20.94 20.92 -6.38
N SER A 326 21.03 20.66 -7.68
CA SER A 326 20.13 19.83 -8.45
C SER A 326 20.34 18.36 -8.06
N THR A 327 19.46 17.79 -7.25
CA THR A 327 19.30 16.33 -7.22
C THR A 327 18.33 15.92 -8.31
N ASN A 328 18.91 15.43 -9.42
CA ASN A 328 18.24 14.69 -10.47
C ASN A 328 17.51 13.48 -9.88
N THR A 329 16.18 13.45 -9.92
CA THR A 329 15.43 12.18 -9.88
C THR A 329 15.08 11.81 -11.31
N THR A 330 15.95 10.96 -11.85
CA THR A 330 15.83 10.30 -13.15
C THR A 330 14.55 9.48 -13.22
N ARG A 331 13.64 9.98 -14.06
CA ARG A 331 12.78 9.28 -15.00
C ARG A 331 13.25 7.84 -15.33
N GLY A 332 12.41 6.84 -15.08
CA GLY A 332 12.50 5.54 -15.72
C GLY A 332 11.94 4.40 -14.88
N GLY A 333 10.75 3.91 -15.23
CA GLY A 333 10.19 2.71 -14.63
C GLY A 333 8.70 2.58 -14.84
N ASP A 334 8.30 2.30 -16.08
CA ASP A 334 7.00 1.71 -16.37
C ASP A 334 6.82 0.46 -15.50
N SER A 335 5.89 0.53 -14.54
CA SER A 335 5.55 -0.60 -13.68
C SER A 335 4.06 -0.87 -13.85
N ILE A 336 3.79 -1.76 -14.79
CA ILE A 336 2.50 -2.40 -15.01
C ILE A 336 2.36 -3.46 -13.91
N TYR A 337 1.65 -3.11 -12.83
CA TYR A 337 1.07 -4.09 -11.93
C TYR A 337 -0.41 -4.23 -12.26
N ASP A 338 -0.73 -5.24 -13.05
CA ASP A 338 -2.06 -5.84 -13.13
C ASP A 338 -2.30 -6.56 -11.79
N VAL A 339 -3.01 -5.90 -10.87
CA VAL A 339 -3.47 -6.51 -9.63
C VAL A 339 -4.78 -7.24 -9.93
N ALA A 340 -4.66 -8.52 -10.29
CA ALA A 340 -5.80 -9.44 -10.31
C ALA A 340 -6.22 -9.74 -8.86
N PHE A 341 -7.36 -9.20 -8.44
CA PHE A 341 -8.05 -9.58 -7.21
C PHE A 341 -8.50 -11.05 -7.29
N PRO A 342 -8.14 -11.93 -6.33
CA PRO A 342 -8.76 -13.24 -6.24
C PRO A 342 -10.20 -13.08 -5.74
N LYS A 343 -11.11 -13.67 -6.53
CA LYS A 343 -12.55 -13.76 -6.28
C LYS A 343 -12.78 -14.56 -4.99
N LEU A 344 -13.17 -13.90 -3.91
CA LEU A 344 -13.61 -14.56 -2.68
C LEU A 344 -14.87 -15.38 -2.98
N GLN A 345 -14.73 -16.71 -2.96
CA GLN A 345 -15.84 -17.63 -2.88
C GLN A 345 -16.47 -17.50 -1.49
N SER A 346 -17.68 -16.96 -1.47
CA SER A 346 -18.59 -16.97 -0.33
C SER A 346 -18.97 -18.42 -0.01
N TYR A 347 -18.27 -19.04 0.93
CA TYR A 347 -18.72 -20.27 1.58
C TYR A 347 -19.68 -19.93 2.73
N GLY A 348 -20.77 -20.70 2.78
CA GLY A 348 -21.93 -20.48 3.63
C GLY A 348 -21.61 -20.34 5.11
N SER A 349 -22.19 -19.32 5.72
CA SER A 349 -22.21 -19.14 7.16
C SER A 349 -23.20 -20.14 7.75
N ALA A 350 -22.66 -21.18 8.37
CA ALA A 350 -23.43 -22.11 9.18
C ALA A 350 -23.96 -21.41 10.43
N ASP A 351 -25.21 -21.77 10.72
CA ASP A 351 -26.02 -21.49 11.88
C ASP A 351 -25.30 -21.90 13.17
N ILE A 352 -25.03 -20.94 14.07
CA ILE A 352 -24.66 -21.22 15.45
C ILE A 352 -25.40 -20.23 16.36
N GLY A 353 -26.42 -20.75 17.04
CA GLY A 353 -27.14 -20.06 18.09
C GLY A 353 -26.28 -19.74 19.31
N ARG A 354 -26.53 -18.57 19.89
CA ARG A 354 -26.24 -18.14 21.28
C ARG A 354 -26.88 -16.76 21.40
N GLY A 355 -27.89 -16.50 22.21
CA GLY A 355 -28.01 -16.83 23.63
C GLY A 355 -27.67 -15.56 24.42
N GLY A 356 -28.67 -14.97 25.09
CA GLY A 356 -28.48 -13.98 26.16
C GLY A 356 -28.87 -12.54 25.83
N SER A 357 -30.15 -12.22 25.95
CA SER A 357 -30.62 -10.83 26.08
C SER A 357 -30.40 -10.35 27.52
N GLU A 358 -29.34 -9.59 27.76
CA GLU A 358 -29.17 -8.84 29.02
C GLU A 358 -29.94 -7.51 28.94
N ASN A 359 -30.91 -7.38 29.83
CA ASN A 359 -31.68 -6.17 30.09
C ASN A 359 -30.77 -5.09 30.68
N VAL A 360 -30.66 -3.95 29.98
CA VAL A 360 -30.07 -2.73 30.55
C VAL A 360 -31.21 -1.81 31.04
N PRO A 361 -31.21 -1.38 32.31
CA PRO A 361 -32.25 -0.52 32.85
C PRO A 361 -32.16 0.91 32.29
N ARG A 362 -33.31 1.38 31.81
CA ARG A 362 -33.57 2.70 31.24
C ARG A 362 -33.54 3.76 32.35
N ALA A 363 -32.54 4.66 32.32
CA ALA A 363 -32.45 5.77 33.24
C ALA A 363 -33.57 6.79 32.99
N HIS A 364 -34.32 7.13 34.04
CA HIS A 364 -35.38 8.13 34.02
C HIS A 364 -34.81 9.56 34.04
N LYS A 365 -35.29 10.38 33.10
CA LYS A 365 -35.12 11.84 33.04
C LYS A 365 -35.66 12.47 34.34
N ARG A 366 -34.81 13.20 35.06
CA ARG A 366 -35.24 14.16 36.08
C ARG A 366 -35.66 15.46 35.37
N GLU A 367 -36.89 15.88 35.59
CA GLU A 367 -37.40 17.19 35.20
C GLU A 367 -36.83 18.26 36.15
N ASN A 368 -36.33 19.34 35.56
CA ASN A 368 -35.92 20.55 36.24
C ASN A 368 -37.15 21.37 36.64
N SER A 369 -37.39 21.52 37.94
CA SER A 369 -38.29 22.53 38.48
C SER A 369 -37.58 23.89 38.55
N LEU A 370 -38.21 24.91 37.97
CA LEU A 370 -37.86 26.33 38.10
C LEU A 370 -38.24 26.85 39.51
N PRO A 371 -37.51 27.83 40.06
CA PRO A 371 -37.90 28.52 41.29
C PRO A 371 -38.91 29.65 41.03
N PRO A 372 -39.81 29.95 41.98
CA PRO A 372 -40.68 31.12 41.90
C PRO A 372 -39.95 32.43 42.28
N VAL A 373 -40.44 33.52 41.69
CA VAL A 373 -40.03 34.93 41.88
C VAL A 373 -40.72 35.53 43.10
#